data_AF-A0AB36YQ28-F1
#
_entry.id   AF-A0AB36YQ28-F1
#
_cell.length_a   1.000
_cell.length_b   1.000
_cell.length_c   1.000
_cell.angle_alpha   90.00
_cell.angle_beta   90.00
_cell.angle_gamma   90.00
#
_symmetry.space_group_name_H-M   'P 1'
#
loop_
_entity.id
_entity.type
_entity.pdbx_description
1 polymer ?
#
loop_
_entity_poly.entity_id
_entity_poly.type
_entity_poly.pdbx_seq_one_letter_code
_entity_poly.pdbx_strand_id
1 'polypeptide(L)'
;MNPTRYSTVAKDLMQAIASGRYPVGSLLPTEFELCDLYNVSRHTVRAAIDQLLTQGLVSRRKRVGTRVEASSPRGGYSQSLASVADLAHLADTQQREIQNVRHFVADLSEAARLGLVPGEHYFCVSSLRVDRQHPAAPLGWTDVYAQRDYTAVIELAREHPDQLIVGLIEQHYGRAIAAIDQQVRAVLLTAEMARALKAEAGSPGLKIIRQYREENGDLMAVSETVHPDDRFTLVTQMRRDRSPA
;
A
#
# COMPACT_ATOMS: atom_id res chain seq x y z
N MET A 1 6.08 15.14 12.65
CA MET A 1 5.11 15.84 11.78
C MET A 1 3.72 15.31 12.08
N ASN A 2 2.75 16.18 12.34
CA ASN A 2 1.41 15.77 12.78
C ASN A 2 0.68 15.10 11.60
N PRO A 3 0.28 13.82 11.66
CA PRO A 3 -0.47 13.17 10.58
C PRO A 3 -1.69 14.05 10.27
N THR A 4 -1.89 14.36 8.99
CA THR A 4 -2.86 15.36 8.54
C THR A 4 -4.25 15.01 9.10
N ARG A 5 -4.84 15.90 9.92
CA ARG A 5 -6.10 15.65 10.67
C ARG A 5 -7.26 15.08 9.83
N TYR A 6 -7.26 15.27 8.51
CA TYR A 6 -8.29 14.70 7.64
C TYR A 6 -8.14 13.19 7.41
N SER A 7 -6.92 12.66 7.43
CA SER A 7 -6.66 11.22 7.21
C SER A 7 -7.22 10.38 8.35
N THR A 8 -7.13 10.87 9.59
CA THR A 8 -7.76 10.26 10.77
C THR A 8 -9.29 10.22 10.64
N VAL A 9 -9.90 11.33 10.23
CA VAL A 9 -11.36 11.40 10.00
C VAL A 9 -11.79 10.46 8.88
N ALA A 10 -11.05 10.43 7.77
CA ALA A 10 -11.34 9.52 6.67
C ALA A 10 -11.25 8.06 7.11
N LYS A 11 -10.24 7.70 7.92
CA LYS A 11 -10.03 6.35 8.44
C LYS A 11 -11.18 5.90 9.35
N ASP A 12 -11.62 6.74 10.27
CA ASP A 12 -12.73 6.43 11.16
C ASP A 12 -14.05 6.27 10.37
N LEU A 13 -14.33 7.16 9.41
CA LEU A 13 -15.51 7.04 8.54
C LEU A 13 -15.48 5.76 7.69
N MET A 14 -14.31 5.38 7.15
CA MET A 14 -14.15 4.11 6.44
C MET A 14 -14.45 2.91 7.34
N GLN A 15 -13.94 2.91 8.58
CA GLN A 15 -14.21 1.83 9.55
C GLN A 15 -15.69 1.80 9.96
N ALA A 16 -16.34 2.96 10.10
CA ALA A 16 -17.76 3.05 10.39
C ALA A 16 -18.62 2.49 9.24
N ILE A 17 -18.23 2.72 7.98
CA ILE A 17 -18.88 2.12 6.82
C ILE A 17 -18.65 0.60 6.78
N ALA A 18 -17.39 0.16 6.93
CA ALA A 18 -17.02 -1.25 6.88
C ALA A 18 -17.69 -2.09 7.99
N SER A 19 -17.82 -1.52 9.20
CA SER A 19 -18.51 -2.15 10.34
C SER A 19 -20.04 -2.11 10.23
N GLY A 20 -20.59 -1.44 9.22
CA GLY A 20 -22.04 -1.30 9.04
C GLY A 20 -22.72 -0.24 9.91
N ARG A 21 -21.95 0.56 10.68
CA ARG A 21 -22.50 1.74 11.39
C ARG A 21 -23.14 2.71 10.41
N TYR A 22 -22.54 2.86 9.22
CA TYR A 22 -23.15 3.54 8.08
C TYR A 22 -23.37 2.53 6.94
N PRO A 23 -24.55 1.87 6.88
CA PRO A 23 -24.80 0.81 5.92
C PRO A 23 -24.91 1.35 4.49
N VAL A 24 -24.63 0.50 3.50
CA VAL A 24 -24.77 0.85 2.08
C VAL A 24 -26.19 1.32 1.79
N GLY A 25 -26.31 2.42 1.05
CA GLY A 25 -27.56 3.11 0.76
C GLY A 25 -27.96 4.17 1.79
N SER A 26 -27.35 4.20 2.98
CA SER A 26 -27.59 5.24 3.99
C SER A 26 -26.89 6.57 3.65
N LEU A 27 -27.21 7.61 4.40
CA LEU A 27 -26.52 8.90 4.33
C LEU A 27 -25.50 9.00 5.47
N LEU A 28 -24.31 9.49 5.15
CA LEU A 28 -23.39 9.97 6.19
C LEU A 28 -23.96 11.22 6.87
N PRO A 29 -23.52 11.52 8.11
CA PRO A 29 -23.82 12.81 8.73
C PRO A 29 -23.37 13.97 7.83
N THR A 30 -24.04 15.10 7.98
CA THR A 30 -23.75 16.31 7.22
C THR A 30 -22.33 16.83 7.52
N GLU A 31 -21.78 17.64 6.61
CA GLU A 31 -20.46 18.26 6.83
C GLU A 31 -20.39 19.01 8.17
N PHE A 32 -21.50 19.60 8.62
CA PHE A 32 -21.58 20.33 9.88
C PHE A 32 -21.53 19.37 11.08
N GLU A 33 -22.35 18.33 11.08
CA GLU A 33 -22.36 17.32 12.16
C GLU A 33 -21.00 16.61 12.28
N LEU A 34 -20.32 16.37 11.15
CA LEU A 34 -18.97 15.80 11.16
C LEU A 34 -17.92 16.79 11.69
N CYS A 35 -18.08 18.10 11.48
CA CYS A 35 -17.19 19.09 12.09
C CYS A 35 -17.30 19.04 13.62
N ASP A 36 -18.52 18.96 14.13
CA ASP A 36 -18.80 18.90 15.57
C ASP A 36 -18.31 17.57 16.16
N LEU A 37 -18.58 16.45 15.48
CA LEU A 37 -18.21 15.11 15.95
C LEU A 37 -16.70 14.94 16.08
N TYR A 38 -15.92 15.42 15.11
CA TYR A 38 -14.47 15.25 15.09
C TYR A 38 -13.71 16.47 15.62
N ASN A 39 -14.41 17.56 15.96
CA ASN A 39 -13.83 18.85 16.35
C ASN A 39 -12.77 19.34 15.36
N VAL A 40 -13.13 19.35 14.06
CA VAL A 40 -12.25 19.76 12.96
C VAL A 40 -12.90 20.80 12.06
N SER A 41 -12.08 21.47 11.24
CA SER A 41 -12.59 22.44 10.27
C SER A 41 -13.42 21.76 9.16
N ARG A 42 -14.34 22.50 8.55
CA ARG A 42 -15.05 22.07 7.33
C ARG A 42 -14.12 21.66 6.20
N HIS A 43 -12.95 22.30 6.08
CA HIS A 43 -11.97 21.94 5.06
C HIS A 43 -11.43 20.52 5.30
N THR A 44 -11.17 20.18 6.56
CA THR A 44 -10.73 18.84 6.99
C THR A 44 -11.79 17.78 6.72
N VAL A 45 -13.06 18.05 7.06
CA VAL A 45 -14.18 17.14 6.76
C VAL A 45 -14.35 16.93 5.26
N ARG A 46 -14.28 18.01 4.47
CA ARG A 46 -14.37 17.90 3.01
C ARG A 46 -13.25 17.08 2.41
N ALA A 47 -12.01 17.31 2.83
CA ALA A 47 -10.87 16.52 2.39
C ALA A 47 -11.04 15.03 2.73
N ALA A 48 -11.58 14.72 3.91
CA ALA A 48 -11.91 13.35 4.29
C ALA A 48 -13.00 12.75 3.40
N ILE A 49 -14.13 13.43 3.20
CA ILE A 49 -15.22 12.96 2.33
C ILE A 49 -14.76 12.80 0.87
N ASP A 50 -13.94 13.71 0.36
CA ASP A 50 -13.38 13.65 -0.99
C ASP A 50 -12.44 12.44 -1.16
N GLN A 51 -11.74 12.03 -0.10
CA GLN A 51 -11.00 10.76 -0.09
C GLN A 51 -11.94 9.55 -0.19
N LEU A 52 -13.04 9.51 0.58
CA LEU A 52 -14.04 8.43 0.48
C LEU A 52 -14.72 8.38 -0.90
N LEU A 53 -15.00 9.55 -1.49
CA LEU A 53 -15.52 9.68 -2.86
C LEU A 53 -14.55 9.06 -3.87
N THR A 54 -13.26 9.38 -3.74
CA THR A 54 -12.20 8.87 -4.62
C THR A 54 -12.05 7.35 -4.53
N GLN A 55 -12.30 6.77 -3.35
CA GLN A 55 -12.30 5.33 -3.12
C GLN A 55 -13.61 4.63 -3.54
N GLY A 56 -14.59 5.37 -4.04
CA GLY A 56 -15.88 4.83 -4.48
C GLY A 56 -16.79 4.35 -3.33
N LEU A 57 -16.47 4.70 -2.09
CA LEU A 57 -17.26 4.33 -0.90
C LEU A 57 -18.55 5.13 -0.78
N VAL A 58 -18.54 6.38 -1.27
CA VAL A 58 -19.68 7.29 -1.15
C VAL A 58 -19.91 8.05 -2.45
N SER A 59 -21.09 8.63 -2.62
CA SER A 59 -21.42 9.60 -3.68
C SER A 59 -22.02 10.88 -3.09
N ARG A 60 -21.78 12.03 -3.73
CA ARG A 60 -22.37 13.31 -3.32
C ARG A 60 -23.50 13.68 -4.28
N ARG A 61 -24.71 13.88 -3.76
CA ARG A 61 -25.87 14.33 -4.55
C ARG A 61 -26.43 15.63 -4.01
N LYS A 62 -26.62 16.61 -4.90
CA LYS A 62 -27.15 17.94 -4.55
C LYS A 62 -28.51 17.78 -3.86
N ARG A 63 -28.70 18.44 -2.71
CA ARG A 63 -29.91 18.39 -1.86
C ARG A 63 -30.23 17.03 -1.20
N VAL A 64 -29.36 16.03 -1.33
CA VAL A 64 -29.54 14.69 -0.71
C VAL A 64 -28.44 14.40 0.31
N GLY A 65 -27.23 14.92 0.10
CA GLY A 65 -26.09 14.71 1.00
C GLY A 65 -25.10 13.69 0.44
N THR A 66 -24.31 13.09 1.32
CA THR A 66 -23.29 12.08 0.98
C THR A 66 -23.88 10.69 1.26
N ARG A 67 -24.10 9.89 0.21
CA ARG A 67 -24.68 8.54 0.31
C ARG A 67 -23.58 7.49 0.31
N VAL A 68 -23.68 6.47 1.17
CA VAL A 68 -22.80 5.30 1.14
C VAL A 68 -23.18 4.41 -0.04
N GLU A 69 -22.23 4.16 -0.93
CA GLU A 69 -22.42 3.38 -2.16
C GLU A 69 -21.80 1.99 -2.08
N ALA A 70 -20.80 1.79 -1.21
CA ALA A 70 -20.14 0.51 -1.01
C ALA A 70 -19.60 0.39 0.42
N SER A 71 -19.60 -0.84 0.96
CA SER A 71 -19.01 -1.17 2.27
C SER A 71 -17.50 -1.38 2.22
N SER A 72 -16.95 -1.49 1.00
CA SER A 72 -15.53 -1.59 0.70
C SER A 72 -15.21 -0.75 -0.54
N PRO A 73 -13.97 -0.22 -0.68
CA PRO A 73 -13.59 0.54 -1.86
C PRO A 73 -13.83 -0.26 -3.15
N ARG A 74 -14.34 0.39 -4.19
CA ARG A 74 -14.47 -0.27 -5.50
C ARG A 74 -13.06 -0.55 -6.04
N GLY A 75 -12.74 -1.82 -6.30
CA GLY A 75 -11.40 -2.25 -6.74
C GLY A 75 -10.41 -2.52 -5.61
N GLY A 76 -10.90 -2.75 -4.39
CA GLY A 76 -10.03 -2.98 -3.25
C GLY A 76 -9.25 -1.73 -2.83
N TYR A 77 -8.54 -1.87 -1.72
CA TYR A 77 -7.95 -0.78 -0.94
C TYR A 77 -7.23 0.26 -1.82
N SER A 78 -7.72 1.50 -1.81
CA SER A 78 -7.21 2.61 -2.63
C SER A 78 -6.49 3.62 -1.75
N GLN A 79 -5.16 3.63 -1.83
CA GLN A 79 -4.31 4.66 -1.23
C GLN A 79 -3.30 5.20 -2.24
N SER A 80 -3.03 6.50 -2.11
CA SER A 80 -1.95 7.15 -2.85
C SER A 80 -0.63 6.68 -2.24
N LEU A 81 0.11 5.81 -2.95
CA LEU A 81 1.44 5.36 -2.52
C LEU A 81 2.49 6.34 -3.05
N ALA A 82 2.41 7.58 -2.58
CA ALA A 82 3.26 8.68 -3.02
C ALA A 82 4.48 8.91 -2.11
N SER A 83 4.51 8.33 -0.91
CA SER A 83 5.61 8.46 0.04
C SER A 83 5.92 7.16 0.81
N VAL A 84 7.14 7.09 1.38
CA VAL A 84 7.56 6.00 2.30
C VAL A 84 6.62 5.91 3.51
N ALA A 85 6.14 7.06 4.00
CA ALA A 85 5.21 7.13 5.13
C ALA A 85 3.85 6.50 4.79
N ASP A 86 3.34 6.67 3.56
CA ASP A 86 2.11 6.03 3.11
C ASP A 86 2.27 4.50 3.06
N LEU A 87 3.46 4.01 2.69
CA LEU A 87 3.78 2.58 2.70
C LEU A 87 3.88 2.02 4.12
N ALA A 88 4.47 2.78 5.05
CA ALA A 88 4.58 2.39 6.45
C ALA A 88 3.19 2.32 7.12
N HIS A 89 2.33 3.31 6.88
CA HIS A 89 0.95 3.31 7.39
C HIS A 89 0.09 2.18 6.83
N LEU A 90 0.35 1.72 5.60
CA LEU A 90 -0.30 0.55 5.02
C LEU A 90 0.13 -0.74 5.74
N ALA A 91 1.36 -0.79 6.25
CA ALA A 91 1.88 -1.94 7.00
C ALA A 91 1.30 -2.04 8.42
N ASP A 92 0.93 -0.93 9.06
CA ASP A 92 0.41 -0.90 10.44
C ASP A 92 -0.84 -1.77 10.68
N THR A 93 -1.65 -2.04 9.64
CA THR A 93 -2.85 -2.88 9.75
C THR A 93 -2.71 -4.24 9.08
N GLN A 94 -1.55 -4.53 8.48
CA GLN A 94 -1.33 -5.72 7.67
C GLN A 94 -0.13 -6.49 8.17
N GLN A 95 -0.28 -7.79 8.39
CA GLN A 95 0.84 -8.61 8.82
C GLN A 95 1.49 -9.31 7.63
N ARG A 96 2.81 -9.44 7.71
CA ARG A 96 3.60 -10.22 6.76
C ARG A 96 3.62 -11.66 7.22
N GLU A 97 3.36 -12.58 6.31
CA GLU A 97 3.61 -14.00 6.48
C GLU A 97 4.67 -14.44 5.47
N ILE A 98 5.89 -14.69 5.96
CA ILE A 98 7.00 -15.14 5.11
C ILE A 98 6.71 -16.55 4.61
N GLN A 99 6.73 -16.70 3.28
CA GLN A 99 6.51 -17.97 2.58
C GLN A 99 7.83 -18.67 2.29
N ASN A 100 8.83 -17.90 1.83
CA ASN A 100 10.12 -18.44 1.42
C ASN A 100 11.23 -17.40 1.56
N VAL A 101 12.47 -17.87 1.75
CA VAL A 101 13.68 -17.07 1.68
C VAL A 101 14.67 -17.76 0.76
N ARG A 102 15.12 -17.07 -0.29
CA ARG A 102 16.08 -17.59 -1.27
C ARG A 102 17.34 -16.73 -1.29
N HIS A 103 18.50 -17.34 -1.11
CA HIS A 103 19.79 -16.71 -1.41
C HIS A 103 20.21 -17.05 -2.84
N PHE A 104 20.75 -16.08 -3.57
CA PHE A 104 21.13 -16.26 -4.97
C PHE A 104 22.24 -15.29 -5.39
N VAL A 105 22.85 -15.59 -6.54
CA VAL A 105 23.74 -14.68 -7.26
C VAL A 105 22.96 -14.13 -8.43
N ALA A 106 22.91 -12.81 -8.58
CA ALA A 106 22.11 -12.18 -9.62
C ALA A 106 22.67 -12.51 -11.01
N ASP A 107 21.86 -13.16 -11.84
CA ASP A 107 22.18 -13.34 -13.25
C ASP A 107 21.90 -12.05 -14.06
N LEU A 108 22.28 -12.04 -15.34
CA LEU A 108 22.09 -10.86 -16.21
C LEU A 108 20.60 -10.50 -16.39
N SER A 109 19.70 -11.48 -16.37
CA SER A 109 18.26 -11.29 -16.55
C SER A 109 17.60 -10.68 -15.31
N GLU A 110 17.89 -11.24 -14.13
CA GLU A 110 17.45 -10.73 -12.83
C GLU A 110 18.00 -9.32 -12.60
N ALA A 111 19.29 -9.10 -12.87
CA ALA A 111 19.94 -7.81 -12.76
C ALA A 111 19.28 -6.74 -13.65
N ALA A 112 19.06 -7.04 -14.94
CA ALA A 112 18.42 -6.11 -15.86
C ALA A 112 16.98 -5.77 -15.43
N ARG A 113 16.22 -6.76 -14.95
CA ARG A 113 14.82 -6.58 -14.56
C ARG A 113 14.66 -5.79 -13.25
N LEU A 114 15.53 -6.05 -12.28
CA LEU A 114 15.43 -5.53 -10.91
C LEU A 114 16.39 -4.36 -10.64
N GLY A 115 17.32 -4.07 -11.54
CA GLY A 115 18.38 -3.08 -11.35
C GLY A 115 19.49 -3.54 -10.40
N LEU A 116 19.62 -4.86 -10.19
CA LEU A 116 20.71 -5.43 -9.37
C LEU A 116 22.04 -5.38 -10.12
N VAL A 117 23.13 -5.62 -9.41
CA VAL A 117 24.47 -5.78 -10.00
C VAL A 117 24.67 -7.26 -10.37
N PRO A 118 24.95 -7.59 -11.64
CA PRO A 118 25.21 -8.97 -12.04
C PRO A 118 26.41 -9.57 -11.30
N GLY A 119 26.31 -10.83 -10.89
CA GLY A 119 27.38 -11.55 -10.18
C GLY A 119 27.45 -11.26 -8.67
N GLU A 120 26.70 -10.29 -8.17
CA GLU A 120 26.63 -9.98 -6.74
C GLU A 120 25.64 -10.90 -6.00
N HIS A 121 25.85 -11.02 -4.69
CA HIS A 121 25.06 -11.88 -3.81
C HIS A 121 23.86 -11.16 -3.21
N TYR A 122 22.68 -11.75 -3.37
CA TYR A 122 21.42 -11.23 -2.87
C TYR A 122 20.63 -12.30 -2.10
N PHE A 123 19.65 -11.83 -1.35
CA PHE A 123 18.55 -12.66 -0.87
C PHE A 123 17.21 -12.11 -1.34
N CYS A 124 16.21 -12.99 -1.42
CA CYS A 124 14.82 -12.67 -1.69
C CYS A 124 13.97 -13.19 -0.53
N VAL A 125 13.18 -12.33 0.10
CA VAL A 125 12.13 -12.71 1.05
C VAL A 125 10.78 -12.63 0.34
N SER A 126 10.16 -13.77 0.11
CA SER A 126 8.82 -13.90 -0.45
C SER A 126 7.79 -13.99 0.67
N SER A 127 6.76 -13.16 0.61
CA SER A 127 5.78 -13.05 1.69
C SER A 127 4.39 -12.69 1.22
N LEU A 128 3.38 -13.10 1.99
CA LEU A 128 2.01 -12.64 1.85
C LEU A 128 1.76 -11.47 2.80
N ARG A 129 0.95 -10.50 2.35
CA ARG A 129 0.37 -9.48 3.23
C ARG A 129 -1.07 -9.88 3.57
N VAL A 130 -1.38 -9.98 4.85
CA VAL A 130 -2.68 -10.40 5.35
C VAL A 130 -3.27 -9.28 6.20
N ASP A 131 -4.55 -8.95 5.95
CA ASP A 131 -5.29 -8.05 6.84
C ASP A 131 -5.64 -8.80 8.13
N ARG A 132 -5.22 -8.26 9.27
CA ARG A 132 -5.49 -8.85 10.58
C ARG A 132 -6.98 -8.88 10.91
N GLN A 133 -7.77 -7.95 10.36
CA GLN A 133 -9.22 -7.89 10.57
C GLN A 133 -9.98 -8.81 9.61
N HIS A 134 -9.41 -9.09 8.42
CA HIS A 134 -10.04 -9.90 7.38
C HIS A 134 -9.03 -10.90 6.78
N PRO A 135 -8.60 -11.93 7.53
CA PRO A 135 -7.55 -12.85 7.10
C PRO A 135 -7.99 -13.84 6.00
N ALA A 136 -9.24 -13.75 5.54
CA ALA A 136 -9.83 -14.70 4.61
C ALA A 136 -9.04 -14.79 3.30
N ALA A 137 -8.53 -13.67 2.78
CA ALA A 137 -7.75 -13.61 1.55
C ALA A 137 -6.57 -12.62 1.67
N PRO A 138 -5.32 -13.05 1.37
CA PRO A 138 -4.17 -12.15 1.39
C PRO A 138 -4.31 -10.97 0.42
N LEU A 139 -3.87 -9.79 0.83
CA LEU A 139 -3.95 -8.56 0.04
C LEU A 139 -2.94 -8.51 -1.10
N GLY A 140 -1.81 -9.22 -0.98
CA GLY A 140 -0.80 -9.25 -2.02
C GLY A 140 0.37 -10.17 -1.68
N TRP A 141 1.10 -10.53 -2.72
CA TRP A 141 2.35 -11.26 -2.66
C TRP A 141 3.48 -10.26 -2.83
N THR A 142 4.49 -10.30 -1.97
CA THR A 142 5.64 -9.38 -2.02
C THR A 142 6.94 -10.15 -1.92
N ASP A 143 7.77 -9.98 -2.94
CA ASP A 143 9.18 -10.36 -2.95
C ASP A 143 10.03 -9.13 -2.64
N VAL A 144 10.91 -9.23 -1.65
CA VAL A 144 11.89 -8.18 -1.33
C VAL A 144 13.30 -8.71 -1.56
N TYR A 145 14.04 -8.05 -2.43
CA TYR A 145 15.41 -8.35 -2.79
C TYR A 145 16.36 -7.36 -2.14
N ALA A 146 17.40 -7.85 -1.47
CA ALA A 146 18.42 -7.00 -0.88
C ALA A 146 19.78 -7.70 -0.88
N GLN A 147 20.86 -6.91 -0.79
CA GLN A 147 22.22 -7.45 -0.78
C GLN A 147 22.46 -8.35 0.42
N ARG A 148 23.38 -9.30 0.28
CA ARG A 148 23.75 -10.26 1.34
C ARG A 148 24.14 -9.59 2.66
N ASP A 149 24.69 -8.39 2.61
CA ASP A 149 25.11 -7.65 3.81
C ASP A 149 23.92 -7.33 4.73
N TYR A 150 22.69 -7.33 4.20
CA TYR A 150 21.47 -7.08 4.97
C TYR A 150 20.81 -8.35 5.54
N THR A 151 21.47 -9.50 5.53
CA THR A 151 20.86 -10.80 5.91
C THR A 151 20.23 -10.84 7.31
N ALA A 152 20.71 -10.07 8.30
CA ALA A 152 20.11 -10.02 9.63
C ALA A 152 18.63 -9.55 9.62
N VAL A 153 18.21 -8.81 8.60
CA VAL A 153 16.83 -8.36 8.46
C VAL A 153 15.86 -9.50 8.15
N ILE A 154 16.34 -10.66 7.68
CA ILE A 154 15.47 -11.83 7.45
C ILE A 154 14.79 -12.25 8.76
N GLU A 155 15.54 -12.31 9.86
CA GLU A 155 15.00 -12.67 11.17
C GLU A 155 14.17 -11.53 11.77
N LEU A 156 14.63 -10.27 11.65
CA LEU A 156 13.83 -9.11 12.07
C LEU A 156 12.48 -9.04 11.35
N ALA A 157 12.41 -9.46 10.08
CA ALA A 157 11.17 -9.50 9.32
C ALA A 157 10.18 -10.57 9.82
N ARG A 158 10.66 -11.59 10.54
CA ARG A 158 9.83 -12.57 11.26
C ARG A 158 9.34 -12.02 12.59
N GLU A 159 10.22 -11.33 13.32
CA GLU A 159 9.92 -10.76 14.64
C GLU A 159 9.00 -9.53 14.56
N HIS A 160 9.11 -8.76 13.49
CA HIS A 160 8.36 -7.53 13.23
C HIS A 160 7.53 -7.64 11.94
N PRO A 161 6.52 -8.53 11.89
CA PRO A 161 5.74 -8.78 10.67
C PRO A 161 4.89 -7.58 10.25
N ASP A 162 4.64 -6.62 11.14
CA ASP A 162 3.90 -5.38 10.94
C ASP A 162 4.73 -4.27 10.28
N GLN A 163 6.06 -4.33 10.34
CA GLN A 163 6.92 -3.33 9.70
C GLN A 163 7.22 -3.66 8.24
N LEU A 164 7.85 -2.76 7.48
CA LEU A 164 8.39 -3.03 6.14
C LEU A 164 9.83 -3.52 6.23
N ILE A 165 10.23 -4.47 5.38
CA ILE A 165 11.62 -4.96 5.31
C ILE A 165 12.60 -3.81 5.07
N VAL A 166 12.26 -2.87 4.19
CA VAL A 166 13.10 -1.69 3.92
C VAL A 166 13.23 -0.77 5.14
N GLY A 167 12.17 -0.62 5.92
CA GLY A 167 12.22 0.14 7.18
C GLY A 167 13.08 -0.56 8.24
N LEU A 168 13.07 -1.90 8.27
CA LEU A 168 13.97 -2.68 9.13
C LEU A 168 15.44 -2.52 8.69
N ILE A 169 15.72 -2.41 7.39
CA ILE A 169 17.06 -2.12 6.88
C ILE A 169 17.52 -0.73 7.36
N GLU A 170 16.69 0.30 7.20
CA GLU A 170 17.00 1.66 7.67
C GLU A 170 17.33 1.68 9.17
N GLN A 171 16.47 1.07 9.99
CA GLN A 171 16.62 1.06 11.45
C GLN A 171 17.85 0.25 11.92
N HIS A 172 18.06 -0.95 11.35
CA HIS A 172 19.11 -1.85 11.84
C HIS A 172 20.51 -1.48 11.34
N TYR A 173 20.62 -0.97 10.11
CA TYR A 173 21.91 -0.65 9.49
C TYR A 173 22.20 0.85 9.41
N GLY A 174 21.32 1.71 9.91
CA GLY A 174 21.49 3.16 9.87
C GLY A 174 21.49 3.71 8.43
N ARG A 175 20.77 3.05 7.53
CA ARG A 175 20.58 3.48 6.12
C ARG A 175 19.40 4.43 6.01
N ALA A 176 19.33 5.18 4.91
CA ALA A 176 18.23 6.09 4.63
C ALA A 176 17.81 6.01 3.16
N ILE A 177 16.50 5.89 2.91
CA ILE A 177 15.92 5.94 1.58
C ILE A 177 15.83 7.41 1.15
N ALA A 178 16.60 7.78 0.14
CA ALA A 178 16.56 9.12 -0.47
C ALA A 178 15.54 9.20 -1.62
N ALA A 179 15.40 8.11 -2.40
CA ALA A 179 14.51 8.08 -3.55
C ALA A 179 13.87 6.69 -3.73
N ILE A 180 12.68 6.68 -4.34
CA ILE A 180 11.98 5.46 -4.75
C ILE A 180 11.58 5.59 -6.21
N ASP A 181 12.14 4.72 -7.06
CA ASP A 181 11.67 4.55 -8.43
C ASP A 181 10.57 3.49 -8.45
N GLN A 182 9.35 3.88 -8.82
CA GLN A 182 8.18 3.00 -8.84
C GLN A 182 7.70 2.74 -10.26
N GLN A 183 7.53 1.47 -10.61
CA GLN A 183 6.88 1.01 -11.84
C GLN A 183 5.62 0.21 -11.52
N VAL A 184 4.57 0.39 -12.32
CA VAL A 184 3.29 -0.29 -12.16
C VAL A 184 2.95 -0.98 -13.47
N ARG A 185 2.60 -2.27 -13.42
CA ARG A 185 2.29 -3.10 -14.59
C ARG A 185 1.06 -3.95 -14.32
N ALA A 186 0.22 -4.13 -15.33
CA ALA A 186 -0.78 -5.19 -15.31
C ALA A 186 -0.10 -6.55 -15.55
N VAL A 187 -0.51 -7.57 -14.80
CA VAL A 187 -0.04 -8.95 -14.92
C VAL A 187 -1.22 -9.91 -14.80
N LEU A 188 -1.05 -11.15 -15.25
CA LEU A 188 -1.95 -12.25 -14.92
C LEU A 188 -1.35 -13.05 -13.77
N LEU A 189 -2.19 -13.46 -12.81
CA LEU A 189 -1.73 -14.27 -11.69
C LEU A 189 -1.34 -15.67 -12.18
N THR A 190 -0.11 -16.09 -11.86
CA THR A 190 0.31 -17.48 -12.08
C THR A 190 -0.50 -18.42 -11.18
N ALA A 191 -0.58 -19.70 -11.52
CA ALA A 191 -1.30 -20.68 -10.70
C ALA A 191 -0.74 -20.78 -9.26
N GLU A 192 0.57 -20.60 -9.10
CA GLU A 192 1.24 -20.59 -7.79
C GLU A 192 0.82 -19.37 -6.97
N MET A 193 0.94 -18.17 -7.55
CA MET A 193 0.57 -16.92 -6.88
C MET A 193 -0.92 -16.88 -6.56
N ALA A 194 -1.78 -17.28 -7.51
CA ALA A 194 -3.23 -17.33 -7.32
C ALA A 194 -3.61 -18.27 -6.16
N ARG A 195 -2.95 -19.43 -6.03
CA ARG A 195 -3.18 -20.34 -4.90
C ARG A 195 -2.82 -19.70 -3.57
N ALA A 196 -1.62 -19.11 -3.48
CA ALA A 196 -1.18 -18.43 -2.25
C ALA A 196 -2.08 -17.24 -1.89
N LEU A 197 -2.52 -16.50 -2.90
CA LEU A 197 -3.42 -15.36 -2.74
C LEU A 197 -4.88 -15.78 -2.55
N LYS A 198 -5.26 -17.05 -2.70
CA LYS A 198 -6.68 -17.46 -2.74
C LYS A 198 -7.46 -16.61 -3.76
N ALA A 199 -6.93 -16.52 -4.97
CA ALA A 199 -7.51 -15.83 -6.11
C ALA A 199 -7.64 -16.82 -7.28
N GLU A 200 -8.29 -16.41 -8.37
CA GLU A 200 -8.42 -17.22 -9.56
C GLU A 200 -7.12 -17.20 -10.39
N ALA A 201 -6.68 -18.36 -10.87
CA ALA A 201 -5.49 -18.45 -11.72
C ALA A 201 -5.76 -17.78 -13.07
N GLY A 202 -4.83 -16.95 -13.55
CA GLY A 202 -5.01 -16.16 -14.76
C GLY A 202 -5.87 -14.91 -14.57
N SER A 203 -6.38 -14.62 -13.36
CA SER A 203 -7.06 -13.35 -13.11
C SER A 203 -6.08 -12.17 -13.20
N PRO A 204 -6.57 -10.96 -13.50
CA PRO A 204 -5.72 -9.78 -13.54
C PRO A 204 -5.15 -9.45 -12.15
N GLY A 205 -3.96 -8.85 -12.16
CA GLY A 205 -3.35 -8.26 -10.98
C GLY A 205 -2.52 -7.04 -11.34
N LEU A 206 -2.28 -6.21 -10.34
CA LEU A 206 -1.36 -5.08 -10.43
C LEU A 206 -0.02 -5.45 -9.79
N LYS A 207 1.03 -5.46 -10.60
CA LYS A 207 2.41 -5.60 -10.17
C LYS A 207 3.03 -4.23 -9.98
N ILE A 208 3.61 -4.01 -8.80
CA ILE A 208 4.33 -2.81 -8.43
C ILE A 208 5.78 -3.20 -8.14
N ILE A 209 6.72 -2.59 -8.86
CA ILE A 209 8.15 -2.74 -8.62
C ILE A 209 8.66 -1.43 -8.03
N ARG A 210 9.36 -1.50 -6.91
CA ARG A 210 10.01 -0.34 -6.28
C ARG A 210 11.49 -0.60 -6.11
N GLN A 211 12.31 0.35 -6.53
CA GLN A 211 13.73 0.38 -6.26
C GLN A 211 13.98 1.49 -5.23
N TYR A 212 14.52 1.12 -4.07
CA TYR A 212 14.80 2.04 -2.98
C TYR A 212 16.28 2.42 -3.05
N ARG A 213 16.57 3.71 -3.19
CA ARG A 213 17.92 4.22 -3.38
C ARG A 213 18.37 5.10 -2.22
N GLU A 214 19.65 4.98 -1.89
CA GLU A 214 20.33 5.86 -0.95
C GLU A 214 20.70 7.21 -1.61
N GLU A 215 21.15 8.18 -0.84
CA GLU A 215 21.49 9.54 -1.34
C GLU A 215 22.63 9.53 -2.37
N ASN A 216 23.54 8.57 -2.27
CA ASN A 216 24.61 8.36 -3.24
C ASN A 216 24.14 7.68 -4.55
N GLY A 217 22.85 7.30 -4.64
CA GLY A 217 22.24 6.63 -5.79
C GLY A 217 22.30 5.09 -5.75
N ASP A 218 22.99 4.51 -4.77
CA ASP A 218 23.13 3.06 -4.64
C ASP A 218 21.78 2.41 -4.34
N LEU A 219 21.61 1.19 -4.85
CA LEU A 219 20.40 0.41 -4.65
C LEU A 219 20.44 -0.29 -3.29
N MET A 220 19.59 0.16 -2.37
CA MET A 220 19.45 -0.45 -1.05
C MET A 220 18.66 -1.76 -1.13
N ALA A 221 17.50 -1.72 -1.78
CA ALA A 221 16.60 -2.87 -1.91
C ALA A 221 15.66 -2.71 -3.11
N VAL A 222 15.03 -3.82 -3.50
CA VAL A 222 13.95 -3.85 -4.50
C VAL A 222 12.77 -4.60 -3.92
N SER A 223 11.55 -4.13 -4.14
CA SER A 223 10.34 -4.91 -3.87
C SER A 223 9.53 -5.12 -5.12
N GLU A 224 9.12 -6.36 -5.39
CA GLU A 224 8.10 -6.71 -6.36
C GLU A 224 6.84 -7.15 -5.61
N THR A 225 5.77 -6.36 -5.68
CA THR A 225 4.50 -6.67 -5.06
C THR A 225 3.43 -6.91 -6.12
N VAL A 226 2.65 -7.97 -5.99
CA VAL A 226 1.49 -8.24 -6.83
C VAL A 226 0.23 -8.28 -6.00
N HIS A 227 -0.74 -7.48 -6.40
CA HIS A 227 -2.06 -7.43 -5.81
C HIS A 227 -3.10 -7.95 -6.81
N PRO A 228 -4.03 -8.84 -6.38
CA PRO A 228 -5.23 -9.14 -7.15
C PRO A 228 -6.05 -7.88 -7.47
N ASP A 229 -6.73 -7.87 -8.61
CA ASP A 229 -7.49 -6.71 -9.10
C ASP A 229 -8.63 -6.27 -8.17
N ASP A 230 -9.22 -7.21 -7.43
CA ASP A 230 -10.30 -6.97 -6.48
C ASP A 230 -9.82 -6.41 -5.12
N ARG A 231 -8.50 -6.36 -4.90
CA ARG A 231 -7.90 -6.06 -3.57
C ARG A 231 -7.09 -4.78 -3.51
N PHE A 232 -6.70 -4.22 -4.66
CA PHE A 232 -5.85 -3.04 -4.69
C PHE A 232 -6.16 -2.14 -5.88
N THR A 233 -6.31 -0.86 -5.60
CA THR A 233 -6.42 0.18 -6.62
C THR A 233 -5.38 1.27 -6.39
N LEU A 234 -4.62 1.60 -7.44
CA LEU A 234 -3.73 2.76 -7.41
C LEU A 234 -4.46 4.01 -7.90
N VAL A 235 -4.50 5.05 -7.07
CA VAL A 235 -5.05 6.35 -7.47
C VAL A 235 -3.96 7.42 -7.41
N THR A 236 -3.77 8.10 -8.54
CA THR A 236 -2.87 9.24 -8.68
C THR A 236 -3.68 10.47 -9.06
N GLN A 237 -3.59 11.53 -8.26
CA GLN A 237 -4.14 12.84 -8.61
C GLN A 237 -3.02 13.76 -9.07
N MET A 238 -3.13 14.27 -10.30
CA MET A 238 -2.17 15.21 -10.87
C MET A 238 -2.82 16.60 -10.92
N ARG A 239 -2.08 17.62 -10.47
CA ARG A 239 -2.48 19.02 -10.57
C ARG A 239 -1.54 19.74 -11.51
N ARG A 240 -2.09 20.62 -12.35
CA ARG A 240 -1.30 21.47 -13.23
C ARG A 240 -0.67 22.59 -12.42
N ASP A 241 0.65 22.77 -12.53
CA ASP A 241 1.30 23.96 -12.02
C ASP A 241 0.76 25.20 -12.73
N ARG A 242 0.23 26.14 -11.95
CA ARG A 242 -0.09 27.48 -12.42
C ARG A 242 1.13 28.35 -12.21
N SER A 243 2.05 28.37 -13.17
CA SER A 243 3.04 29.45 -13.21
C SER A 243 2.30 30.77 -13.35
N PRO A 244 2.58 31.80 -12.51
CA PRO A 244 2.08 33.13 -12.78
C PRO A 244 2.72 33.61 -14.09
N ALA A 245 1.88 34.08 -15.01
CA ALA A 245 2.30 34.76 -16.23
C ALA A 245 2.92 36.13 -15.90
#